data_AF-A0A946QT08-F1
#
_entry.id   AF-A0A946QT08-F1
#
_cell.length_a   1.000
_cell.length_b   1.000
_cell.length_c   1.000
_cell.angle_alpha   90.00
_cell.angle_beta   90.00
_cell.angle_gamma   90.00
#
_symmetry.space_group_name_H-M   'P 1'
#
loop_
_entity.id
_entity.type
_entity.pdbx_description
1 polymer ?
#
loop_
_entity_poly.entity_id
_entity_poly.type
_entity_poly.pdbx_seq_one_letter_code
_entity_poly.pdbx_strand_id
1 'polypeptide(L)'
;MKNNVKLLTINNQIEEIINEAKTLESNYYDLIMNVHLAYRESALNLVHYLAFRSFDIDDLQEKLKYMGLPDLSNIEGHVMKSLLAIKTILNHLRGIEVIEKQKNVISIKKSEKLLRKNTRQIFGNKSKNRRTRIMVTLPADAASDYNFVNRLIKLGMNSARINCAHDEPEVWAIMIANIKRANIALQKNCKVMMDLGGPKLRTGSMKPGPRVIHIKP
;
A
#
# COMPACT_ATOMS: atom_id res chain seq x y z
N MET A 1 1.35 32.53 26.55
CA MET A 1 2.69 32.60 25.92
C MET A 1 3.28 31.21 25.62
N LYS A 2 3.50 30.31 26.59
CA LYS A 2 4.11 28.98 26.35
C LYS A 2 3.39 28.11 25.30
N ASN A 3 2.05 28.11 25.26
CA ASN A 3 1.29 27.35 24.27
C ASN A 3 1.39 27.92 22.85
N ASN A 4 1.49 29.24 22.69
CA ASN A 4 1.63 29.87 21.38
C ASN A 4 2.99 29.53 20.74
N VAL A 5 4.07 29.49 21.55
CA VAL A 5 5.40 29.06 21.10
C VAL A 5 5.36 27.61 20.62
N LYS A 6 4.73 26.69 21.37
CA LYS A 6 4.59 25.28 20.95
C LYS A 6 3.80 25.13 19.65
N LEU A 7 2.66 25.83 19.52
CA LEU A 7 1.86 25.83 18.29
C LEU A 7 2.66 26.35 17.10
N LEU A 8 3.47 27.40 17.29
CA LEU A 8 4.35 27.93 16.26
C LEU A 8 5.42 26.90 15.85
N THR A 9 6.07 26.22 16.81
CA THR A 9 7.06 25.18 16.51
C THR A 9 6.47 24.05 15.67
N ILE A 10 5.31 23.52 16.07
CA ILE A 10 4.61 22.46 15.31
C ILE A 10 4.22 22.96 13.92
N ASN A 11 3.71 24.19 13.82
CA ASN A 11 3.29 24.77 12.55
C ASN A 11 4.47 24.94 11.57
N ASN A 12 5.64 25.31 12.08
CA ASN A 12 6.86 25.44 11.28
C ASN A 12 7.34 24.06 10.79
N GLN A 13 7.34 23.03 11.63
CA GLN A 13 7.67 21.66 11.20
C GLN A 13 6.71 21.17 10.11
N ILE A 14 5.41 21.44 10.23
CA ILE A 14 4.42 21.08 9.19
C ILE A 14 4.66 21.89 7.90
N GLU A 15 5.02 23.17 8.00
CA GLU A 15 5.39 23.98 6.84
C GLU A 15 6.62 23.42 6.10
N GLU A 16 7.65 22.99 6.83
CA GLU A 16 8.84 22.38 6.24
C GLU A 16 8.48 21.14 5.41
N ILE A 17 7.64 20.26 5.97
CA ILE A 17 7.17 19.06 5.25
C ILE A 17 6.35 19.44 4.00
N ILE A 18 5.47 20.44 4.10
CA ILE A 18 4.66 20.93 2.96
C ILE A 18 5.55 21.50 1.88
N ASN A 19 6.57 22.28 2.24
CA ASN A 19 7.50 22.88 1.29
C ASN A 19 8.32 21.80 0.58
N GLU A 20 8.83 20.81 1.30
CA GLU A 20 9.53 19.68 0.68
C GLU A 20 8.60 18.91 -0.28
N ALA A 21 7.35 18.68 0.09
CA ALA A 21 6.37 18.05 -0.78
C ALA A 21 6.12 18.84 -2.08
N LYS A 22 6.10 20.19 -2.02
CA LYS A 22 5.98 21.06 -3.21
C LYS A 22 7.26 21.06 -4.07
N THR A 23 8.42 21.01 -3.43
CA THR A 23 9.72 20.88 -4.11
C THR A 23 9.75 19.56 -4.89
N LEU A 24 9.42 18.43 -4.24
CA LEU A 24 9.35 17.14 -4.92
C LEU A 24 8.26 17.10 -5.99
N GLU A 25 7.09 17.70 -5.77
CA GLU A 25 6.04 17.81 -6.80
C GLU A 25 6.57 18.49 -8.07
N SER A 26 7.39 19.53 -7.92
CA SER A 26 8.03 20.22 -9.05
C SER A 26 9.11 19.37 -9.71
N ASN A 27 9.98 18.74 -8.91
CA ASN A 27 11.06 17.89 -9.41
C ASN A 27 10.56 16.65 -10.18
N TYR A 28 9.42 16.09 -9.75
CA TYR A 28 8.81 14.90 -10.34
C TYR A 28 7.67 15.22 -11.33
N TYR A 29 7.49 16.49 -11.72
CA TYR A 29 6.35 16.93 -12.51
C TYR A 29 6.15 16.10 -13.80
N ASP A 30 7.21 15.94 -14.60
CA ASP A 30 7.13 15.20 -15.87
C ASP A 30 6.76 13.72 -15.65
N LEU A 31 7.29 13.11 -14.60
CA LEU A 31 6.96 11.72 -14.24
C LEU A 31 5.49 11.60 -13.82
N ILE A 32 4.98 12.53 -13.03
CA ILE A 32 3.55 12.57 -12.65
C ILE A 32 2.69 12.76 -13.90
N MET A 33 3.09 13.64 -14.83
CA MET A 33 2.35 13.85 -16.07
C MET A 33 2.38 12.62 -17.00
N ASN A 34 3.44 11.81 -16.97
CA ASN A 34 3.50 10.57 -17.75
C ASN A 34 2.67 9.41 -17.15
N VAL A 35 2.22 9.52 -15.89
CA VAL A 35 1.32 8.54 -15.30
C VAL A 35 -0.07 8.64 -15.94
N HIS A 36 -0.64 7.46 -16.26
CA HIS A 36 -1.99 7.35 -16.80
C HIS A 36 -3.01 8.12 -15.95
N LEU A 37 -3.92 8.85 -16.61
CA LEU A 37 -4.85 9.81 -15.99
C LEU A 37 -5.60 9.25 -14.78
N ALA A 38 -5.99 7.97 -14.82
CA ALA A 38 -6.70 7.30 -13.73
C ALA A 38 -5.90 7.19 -12.41
N TYR A 39 -4.57 7.33 -12.45
CA TYR A 39 -3.66 7.18 -11.31
C TYR A 39 -2.86 8.45 -10.99
N ARG A 40 -3.03 9.52 -11.78
CA ARG A 40 -2.22 10.74 -11.67
C ARG A 40 -2.34 11.40 -10.28
N GLU A 41 -3.53 11.44 -9.69
CA GLU A 41 -3.72 11.94 -8.32
C GLU A 41 -3.07 11.05 -7.25
N SER A 42 -3.10 9.72 -7.44
CA SER A 42 -2.39 8.79 -6.55
C SER A 42 -0.88 8.93 -6.67
N ALA A 43 -0.36 9.18 -7.88
CA ALA A 43 1.06 9.42 -8.12
C ALA A 43 1.52 10.74 -7.50
N LEU A 44 0.74 11.81 -7.63
CA LEU A 44 1.00 13.07 -6.93
C LEU A 44 1.06 12.87 -5.41
N ASN A 45 0.06 12.18 -4.84
CA ASN A 45 0.05 11.88 -3.40
C ASN A 45 1.22 10.97 -2.98
N LEU A 46 1.69 10.06 -3.85
CA LEU A 46 2.88 9.27 -3.58
C LEU A 46 4.12 10.16 -3.44
N VAL A 47 4.28 11.18 -4.29
CA VAL A 47 5.37 12.15 -4.16
C VAL A 47 5.27 12.93 -2.85
N HIS A 48 4.06 13.38 -2.47
CA HIS A 48 3.83 14.00 -1.15
C HIS A 48 4.16 13.05 0.00
N TYR A 49 3.84 11.76 -0.14
CA TYR A 49 4.19 10.74 0.84
C TYR A 49 5.71 10.52 0.95
N LEU A 50 6.45 10.53 -0.17
CA LEU A 50 7.91 10.42 -0.15
C LEU A 50 8.55 11.60 0.58
N ALA A 51 8.08 12.83 0.32
CA ALA A 51 8.49 14.00 1.08
C ALA A 51 8.17 13.83 2.57
N PHE A 52 6.95 13.43 2.92
CA PHE A 52 6.58 13.19 4.32
C PHE A 52 7.48 12.15 5.01
N ARG A 53 7.91 11.11 4.28
CA ARG A 53 8.79 10.06 4.80
C ARG A 53 10.26 10.43 4.86
N SER A 54 10.68 11.57 4.29
CA SER A 54 12.06 12.06 4.44
C SER A 54 12.31 12.76 5.78
N PHE A 55 11.26 13.02 6.56
CA PHE A 55 11.36 13.61 7.90
C PHE A 55 11.23 12.55 8.99
N ASP A 56 11.96 12.77 10.08
CA ASP A 56 11.67 12.13 11.36
C ASP A 56 10.47 12.85 12.00
N ILE A 57 9.35 12.14 12.12
CA ILE A 57 8.07 12.71 12.55
C ILE A 57 7.67 12.27 13.96
N ASP A 58 8.48 11.47 14.64
CA ASP A 58 8.09 10.85 15.92
C ASP A 58 7.84 11.93 16.99
N ASP A 59 8.74 12.90 17.11
CA ASP A 59 8.60 14.06 18.00
C ASP A 59 7.40 14.95 17.61
N LEU A 60 7.16 15.15 16.30
CA LEU A 60 6.00 15.91 15.82
C LEU A 60 4.68 15.21 16.19
N GLN A 61 4.59 13.89 16.00
CA GLN A 61 3.41 13.11 16.36
C GLN A 61 3.13 13.15 17.87
N GLU A 62 4.19 13.00 18.68
CA GLU A 62 4.09 13.08 20.13
C GLU A 62 3.57 14.46 20.58
N LYS A 63 4.11 15.55 20.01
CA LYS A 63 3.63 16.92 20.26
C LYS A 63 2.17 17.11 19.87
N LEU A 64 1.75 16.65 18.69
CA LEU A 64 0.35 16.72 18.24
C LEU A 64 -0.58 15.98 19.22
N LYS A 65 -0.19 14.76 19.61
CA LYS A 65 -0.94 13.91 20.55
C LYS A 65 -1.11 14.57 21.91
N TYR A 66 -0.04 15.11 22.50
CA TYR A 66 -0.13 15.79 23.80
C TYR A 66 -0.96 17.08 23.78
N MET A 67 -1.16 17.66 22.59
CA MET A 67 -2.02 18.83 22.40
C MET A 67 -3.47 18.46 22.02
N GLY A 68 -3.79 17.17 21.89
CA GLY A 68 -5.11 16.71 21.45
C GLY A 68 -5.43 17.06 20.00
N LEU A 69 -4.40 17.31 19.18
CA LEU A 69 -4.55 17.59 17.76
C LEU A 69 -4.61 16.28 16.95
N PRO A 70 -5.18 16.30 15.74
CA PRO A 70 -5.16 15.14 14.86
C PRO A 70 -3.73 14.64 14.64
N ASP A 71 -3.53 13.34 14.78
CA ASP A 71 -2.23 12.73 14.53
C ASP A 71 -1.98 12.56 13.01
N LEU A 72 -0.78 12.10 12.68
CA LEU A 72 -0.36 11.84 11.32
C LEU A 72 -0.40 10.33 11.00
N SER A 73 -1.10 9.55 11.83
CA SER A 73 -1.26 8.11 11.67
C SER A 73 -2.31 7.85 10.58
N ASN A 74 -1.96 7.11 9.52
CA ASN A 74 -2.86 6.74 8.42
C ASN A 74 -3.16 7.84 7.37
N ILE A 75 -2.31 8.87 7.27
CA ILE A 75 -2.47 9.94 6.27
C ILE A 75 -1.94 9.56 4.88
N GLU A 76 -1.34 8.39 4.70
CA GLU A 76 -0.54 8.01 3.51
C GLU A 76 -1.35 8.08 2.21
N GLY A 77 -2.67 7.95 2.28
CA GLY A 77 -3.55 8.09 1.11
C GLY A 77 -3.88 9.53 0.71
N HIS A 78 -3.57 10.53 1.54
CA HIS A 78 -4.04 11.91 1.40
C HIS A 78 -3.15 12.91 2.16
N VAL A 79 -1.83 12.75 2.04
CA VAL A 79 -0.80 13.41 2.89
C VAL A 79 -0.95 14.93 2.91
N MET A 80 -0.88 15.57 1.74
CA MET A 80 -1.00 17.03 1.63
C MET A 80 -2.34 17.55 2.17
N LYS A 81 -3.44 16.78 2.01
CA LYS A 81 -4.74 17.19 2.54
C LYS A 81 -4.75 17.22 4.07
N SER A 82 -4.13 16.25 4.72
CA SER A 82 -4.01 16.20 6.18
C SER A 82 -3.08 17.30 6.72
N LEU A 83 -1.91 17.50 6.09
CA LEU A 83 -0.97 18.54 6.49
C LEU A 83 -1.61 19.94 6.43
N LEU A 84 -2.28 20.27 5.33
CA LEU A 84 -3.00 21.55 5.19
C LEU A 84 -4.15 21.69 6.21
N ALA A 85 -4.85 20.60 6.53
CA ALA A 85 -5.92 20.63 7.53
C ALA A 85 -5.38 20.90 8.94
N ILE A 86 -4.28 20.24 9.34
CA ILE A 86 -3.64 20.46 10.64
C ILE A 86 -3.06 21.87 10.70
N LYS A 87 -2.39 22.33 9.64
CA LYS A 87 -1.89 23.70 9.52
C LYS A 87 -3.01 24.75 9.67
N THR A 88 -4.17 24.51 9.05
CA THR A 88 -5.36 25.34 9.23
C THR A 88 -5.78 25.40 10.70
N ILE A 89 -5.87 24.25 11.38
CA ILE A 89 -6.23 24.20 12.82
C ILE A 89 -5.21 24.98 13.66
N LEU A 90 -3.91 24.77 13.42
CA LEU A 90 -2.84 25.47 14.13
C LEU A 90 -2.90 26.98 13.94
N ASN A 91 -3.15 27.45 12.71
CA ASN A 91 -3.32 28.88 12.43
C ASN A 91 -4.50 29.47 13.21
N HIS A 92 -5.66 28.81 13.20
CA HIS A 92 -6.84 29.30 13.92
C HIS A 92 -6.63 29.31 15.45
N LEU A 93 -5.98 28.28 16.02
CA LEU A 93 -5.61 28.26 17.44
C LEU A 93 -4.64 29.37 17.84
N ARG A 94 -3.93 29.96 16.86
CA ARG A 94 -3.03 31.10 17.03
C ARG A 94 -3.71 32.45 16.73
N GLY A 95 -5.01 32.46 16.42
CA GLY A 95 -5.76 33.67 16.06
C GLY A 95 -5.55 34.13 14.61
N ILE A 96 -5.01 33.27 13.74
CA ILE A 96 -4.79 33.54 12.32
C ILE A 96 -5.90 32.83 11.52
N GLU A 97 -6.85 33.60 10.98
CA GLU A 97 -8.00 33.08 10.22
C GLU A 97 -7.65 32.75 8.76
N VAL A 98 -6.62 31.91 8.57
CA VAL A 98 -6.18 31.47 7.24
C VAL A 98 -6.59 30.01 7.01
N ILE A 99 -7.28 29.78 5.88
CA ILE A 99 -7.64 28.43 5.44
C ILE A 99 -6.65 27.96 4.38
N GLU A 100 -5.87 26.94 4.72
CA GLU A 100 -4.83 26.38 3.87
C GLU A 100 -5.46 25.47 2.80
N LYS A 101 -5.22 25.79 1.52
CA LYS A 101 -5.80 25.06 0.38
C LYS A 101 -4.80 24.96 -0.77
N GLN A 102 -4.78 23.79 -1.39
CA GLN A 102 -4.08 23.53 -2.64
C GLN A 102 -5.03 22.84 -3.62
N LYS A 103 -4.99 23.23 -4.91
CA LYS A 103 -5.76 22.59 -5.97
C LYS A 103 -5.19 21.21 -6.28
N ASN A 104 -6.01 20.32 -6.83
CA ASN A 104 -5.59 18.99 -7.32
C ASN A 104 -5.04 18.03 -6.25
N VAL A 105 -5.23 18.32 -4.96
CA VAL A 105 -4.89 17.40 -3.87
C VAL A 105 -6.04 16.41 -3.65
N ILE A 106 -5.69 15.13 -3.51
CA ILE A 106 -6.67 14.07 -3.22
C ILE A 106 -7.31 14.29 -1.84
N SER A 107 -8.64 14.24 -1.79
CA SER A 107 -9.37 14.32 -0.52
C SER A 107 -9.35 12.98 0.23
N ILE A 108 -9.53 13.02 1.56
CA ILE A 108 -9.63 11.82 2.42
C ILE A 108 -10.65 10.83 1.86
N LYS A 109 -11.90 11.28 1.65
CA LYS A 109 -12.99 10.47 1.10
C LYS A 109 -12.68 9.89 -0.28
N LYS A 110 -11.99 10.64 -1.14
CA LYS A 110 -11.61 10.17 -2.48
C LYS A 110 -10.50 9.12 -2.38
N SER A 111 -9.52 9.32 -1.51
CA SER A 111 -8.44 8.35 -1.26
C SER A 111 -8.99 7.00 -0.80
N GLU A 112 -9.93 6.98 0.15
CA GLU A 112 -10.58 5.75 0.61
C GLU A 112 -11.34 5.05 -0.51
N LYS A 113 -12.05 5.81 -1.36
CA LYS A 113 -12.78 5.26 -2.49
C LYS A 113 -11.83 4.63 -3.51
N LEU A 114 -10.71 5.28 -3.83
CA LEU A 114 -9.68 4.74 -4.71
C LEU A 114 -9.04 3.49 -4.12
N LEU A 115 -8.67 3.50 -2.84
CA LEU A 115 -8.11 2.34 -2.15
C LEU A 115 -9.06 1.14 -2.23
N ARG A 116 -10.36 1.33 -1.92
CA ARG A 116 -11.37 0.27 -2.01
C ARG A 116 -11.54 -0.25 -3.43
N LYS A 117 -11.56 0.65 -4.43
CA LYS A 117 -11.67 0.32 -5.86
C LYS A 117 -10.47 -0.51 -6.32
N ASN A 118 -9.25 -0.02 -6.09
CA ASN A 118 -8.02 -0.66 -6.54
C ASN A 118 -7.80 -2.00 -5.82
N THR A 119 -8.07 -2.07 -4.50
CA THR A 119 -8.03 -3.33 -3.74
C THR A 119 -8.97 -4.39 -4.34
N ARG A 120 -10.16 -3.99 -4.80
CA ARG A 120 -11.10 -4.92 -5.46
C ARG A 120 -10.62 -5.35 -6.84
N GLN A 121 -10.05 -4.43 -7.61
CA GLN A 121 -9.53 -4.75 -8.95
C GLN A 121 -8.38 -5.75 -8.87
N ILE A 122 -7.46 -5.55 -7.93
CA ILE A 122 -6.24 -6.36 -7.76
C ILE A 122 -6.55 -7.69 -7.08
N PHE A 123 -7.23 -7.67 -5.93
CA PHE A 123 -7.38 -8.86 -5.08
C PHE A 123 -8.77 -9.52 -5.14
N GLY A 124 -9.65 -9.02 -6.01
CA GLY A 124 -11.02 -9.52 -6.14
C GLY A 124 -11.98 -9.02 -5.08
N ASN A 125 -13.16 -9.64 -5.00
CA ASN A 125 -14.17 -9.29 -3.99
C ASN A 125 -13.82 -9.93 -2.64
N LYS A 126 -14.09 -9.20 -1.55
CA LYS A 126 -14.03 -9.77 -0.20
C LYS A 126 -15.14 -10.80 -0.01
N SER A 127 -14.87 -11.83 0.79
CA SER A 127 -15.89 -12.82 1.17
C SER A 127 -16.96 -12.19 2.08
N LYS A 128 -18.16 -12.78 2.11
CA LYS A 128 -19.22 -12.39 3.07
C LYS A 128 -18.65 -12.51 4.50
N ASN A 129 -19.10 -11.62 5.39
CA ASN A 129 -18.73 -11.60 6.82
C ASN A 129 -17.24 -11.34 7.14
N ARG A 130 -16.43 -10.91 6.16
CA ARG A 130 -15.03 -10.53 6.39
C ARG A 130 -14.66 -9.21 5.70
N ARG A 131 -13.78 -8.42 6.34
CA ARG A 131 -13.25 -7.17 5.78
C ARG A 131 -12.06 -7.39 4.84
N THR A 132 -11.19 -8.35 5.18
CA THR A 132 -9.95 -8.66 4.46
C THR A 132 -10.19 -9.56 3.25
N ARG A 133 -9.14 -9.79 2.45
CA ARG A 133 -9.08 -10.79 1.38
C ARG A 133 -7.93 -11.75 1.68
N ILE A 134 -8.05 -13.01 1.28
CA ILE A 134 -6.99 -14.01 1.45
C ILE A 134 -6.35 -14.22 0.08
N MET A 135 -5.05 -13.95 0.00
CA MET A 135 -4.21 -14.36 -1.11
C MET A 135 -3.43 -15.61 -0.69
N VAL A 136 -3.45 -16.65 -1.52
CA VAL A 136 -2.65 -17.87 -1.28
C VAL A 136 -1.63 -17.99 -2.40
N THR A 137 -0.36 -18.20 -2.04
CA THR A 137 0.67 -18.58 -3.03
C THR A 137 0.49 -20.06 -3.33
N LEU A 138 0.19 -20.39 -4.58
CA LEU A 138 -0.06 -21.78 -4.96
C LEU A 138 1.26 -22.56 -5.10
N PRO A 139 1.35 -23.76 -4.50
CA PRO A 139 2.45 -24.69 -4.78
C PRO A 139 2.24 -25.38 -6.14
N ALA A 140 3.29 -26.02 -6.66
CA ALA A 140 3.24 -26.82 -7.89
C ALA A 140 2.09 -27.85 -7.90
N ASP A 141 1.79 -28.46 -6.73
CA ASP A 141 0.69 -29.42 -6.54
C ASP A 141 -0.69 -28.85 -6.94
N ALA A 142 -0.86 -27.53 -6.98
CA ALA A 142 -2.11 -26.92 -7.45
C ALA A 142 -2.37 -27.14 -8.95
N ALA A 143 -1.35 -27.53 -9.73
CA ALA A 143 -1.50 -27.93 -11.12
C ALA A 143 -2.07 -29.36 -11.22
N SER A 144 -1.62 -30.29 -10.37
CA SER A 144 -2.02 -31.70 -10.43
C SER A 144 -3.26 -32.04 -9.58
N ASP A 145 -3.52 -31.32 -8.47
CA ASP A 145 -4.67 -31.54 -7.60
C ASP A 145 -5.73 -30.42 -7.72
N TYR A 146 -6.71 -30.64 -8.59
CA TYR A 146 -7.88 -29.77 -8.70
C TYR A 146 -8.69 -29.68 -7.38
N ASN A 147 -8.80 -30.76 -6.62
CA ASN A 147 -9.59 -30.78 -5.38
C ASN A 147 -8.93 -29.89 -4.32
N PHE A 148 -7.60 -29.82 -4.28
CA PHE A 148 -6.87 -28.87 -3.46
C PHE A 148 -7.25 -27.43 -3.78
N VAL A 149 -7.20 -27.02 -5.06
CA VAL A 149 -7.58 -25.67 -5.49
C VAL A 149 -9.06 -25.37 -5.17
N ASN A 150 -9.96 -26.33 -5.42
CA ASN A 150 -11.37 -26.19 -5.11
C ASN A 150 -11.60 -25.95 -3.61
N ARG A 151 -10.96 -26.73 -2.73
CA ARG A 151 -11.04 -26.57 -1.28
C ARG A 151 -10.55 -25.19 -0.84
N LEU A 152 -9.43 -24.68 -1.37
CA LEU A 152 -8.91 -23.35 -1.03
C LEU A 152 -9.91 -22.24 -1.36
N ILE A 153 -10.51 -22.26 -2.56
CA ILE A 153 -11.52 -21.27 -2.96
C ILE A 153 -12.78 -21.40 -2.09
N LYS A 154 -13.22 -22.63 -1.80
CA LYS A 154 -14.37 -22.90 -0.94
C LYS A 154 -14.16 -22.35 0.48
N LEU A 155 -12.97 -22.52 1.05
CA LEU A 155 -12.60 -22.02 2.38
C LEU A 155 -12.37 -20.50 2.43
N GLY A 156 -12.29 -19.83 1.29
CA GLY A 156 -12.35 -18.37 1.22
C GLY A 156 -11.12 -17.68 0.64
N MET A 157 -10.27 -18.38 -0.11
CA MET A 157 -9.26 -17.76 -0.98
C MET A 157 -9.94 -16.80 -1.96
N ASN A 158 -9.45 -15.55 -2.02
CA ASN A 158 -9.96 -14.51 -2.91
C ASN A 158 -9.01 -14.24 -4.08
N SER A 159 -7.72 -14.53 -3.90
CA SER A 159 -6.72 -14.47 -4.96
C SER A 159 -5.70 -15.59 -4.83
N ALA A 160 -5.34 -16.17 -5.96
CA ALA A 160 -4.25 -17.13 -6.08
C ALA A 160 -3.03 -16.41 -6.66
N ARG A 161 -1.92 -16.42 -5.92
CA ARG A 161 -0.61 -15.94 -6.37
C ARG A 161 0.15 -17.10 -7.00
N ILE A 162 0.57 -16.93 -8.24
CA ILE A 162 1.48 -17.83 -8.96
C ILE A 162 2.84 -17.13 -8.99
N ASN A 163 3.81 -17.70 -8.27
CA ASN A 163 5.16 -17.15 -8.21
C ASN A 163 5.98 -17.64 -9.39
N CYS A 164 6.15 -16.79 -10.40
CA CYS A 164 6.81 -17.10 -11.66
C CYS A 164 8.34 -17.17 -11.55
N ALA A 165 8.89 -17.14 -10.32
CA ALA A 165 10.30 -17.43 -10.07
C ALA A 165 10.59 -18.94 -9.94
N HIS A 166 9.53 -19.76 -9.99
CA HIS A 166 9.52 -21.20 -9.87
C HIS A 166 8.51 -21.77 -10.86
N ASP A 167 8.69 -23.05 -11.19
CA ASP A 167 7.89 -23.78 -12.19
C ASP A 167 7.95 -23.15 -13.59
N GLU A 168 7.26 -23.78 -14.54
CA GLU A 168 7.26 -23.38 -15.95
C GLU A 168 5.86 -22.89 -16.39
N PRO A 169 5.75 -22.13 -17.51
CA PRO A 169 4.49 -21.60 -18.02
C PRO A 169 3.37 -22.65 -18.18
N GLU A 170 3.71 -23.88 -18.53
CA GLU A 170 2.77 -24.99 -18.66
C GLU A 170 2.10 -25.33 -17.31
N VAL A 171 2.88 -25.33 -16.22
CA VAL A 171 2.39 -25.60 -14.86
C VAL A 171 1.45 -24.46 -14.43
N TRP A 172 1.86 -23.21 -14.67
CA TRP A 172 1.04 -22.04 -14.34
C TRP A 172 -0.29 -22.04 -15.11
N ALA A 173 -0.27 -22.43 -16.39
CA ALA A 173 -1.47 -22.53 -17.22
C ALA A 173 -2.48 -23.54 -16.64
N ILE A 174 -1.99 -24.69 -16.16
CA ILE A 174 -2.83 -25.70 -15.52
C ILE A 174 -3.39 -25.18 -14.18
N MET A 175 -2.59 -24.51 -13.35
CA MET A 175 -3.09 -23.86 -12.12
C MET A 175 -4.23 -22.87 -12.44
N ILE A 176 -4.04 -22.04 -13.47
CA ILE A 176 -5.05 -21.07 -13.93
C ILE A 176 -6.32 -21.78 -14.39
N ALA A 177 -6.20 -22.88 -15.13
CA ALA A 177 -7.34 -23.69 -15.55
C ALA A 177 -8.11 -24.28 -14.36
N ASN A 178 -7.41 -24.82 -13.36
CA ASN A 178 -8.01 -25.33 -12.13
C ASN A 178 -8.74 -24.23 -11.34
N ILE A 179 -8.15 -23.03 -11.22
CA ILE A 179 -8.80 -21.87 -10.57
C ILE A 179 -10.07 -21.46 -11.32
N LYS A 180 -10.02 -21.39 -12.66
CA LYS A 180 -11.20 -21.06 -13.50
C LYS A 180 -12.30 -22.11 -13.31
N ARG A 181 -11.96 -23.39 -13.35
CA ARG A 181 -12.90 -24.50 -13.11
C ARG A 181 -13.56 -24.40 -11.74
N ALA A 182 -12.77 -24.17 -10.68
CA ALA A 182 -13.29 -24.05 -9.33
C ALA A 182 -14.14 -22.78 -9.12
N ASN A 183 -13.78 -21.66 -9.76
CA ASN A 183 -14.60 -20.44 -9.76
C ASN A 183 -16.00 -20.69 -10.34
N ILE A 184 -16.09 -21.40 -11.47
CA ILE A 184 -17.38 -21.78 -12.09
C ILE A 184 -18.17 -22.69 -11.14
N ALA A 185 -17.56 -23.77 -10.65
CA ALA A 185 -18.22 -24.75 -9.79
C ALA A 185 -18.74 -24.16 -8.48
N LEU A 186 -18.03 -23.19 -7.90
CA LEU A 186 -18.38 -22.58 -6.61
C LEU A 186 -19.11 -21.24 -6.73
N GLN A 187 -19.35 -20.75 -7.95
CA GLN A 187 -19.85 -19.40 -8.24
C GLN A 187 -19.05 -18.32 -7.49
N LYS A 188 -17.71 -18.44 -7.56
CA LYS A 188 -16.75 -17.51 -6.95
C LYS A 188 -15.95 -16.79 -8.05
N ASN A 189 -15.22 -15.75 -7.64
CA ASN A 189 -14.36 -14.97 -8.52
C ASN A 189 -12.99 -14.76 -7.85
N CYS A 190 -12.28 -15.87 -7.63
CA CYS A 190 -10.89 -15.88 -7.20
C CYS A 190 -10.01 -15.31 -8.33
N LYS A 191 -9.23 -14.27 -8.03
CA LYS A 191 -8.32 -13.60 -8.99
C LYS A 191 -6.97 -14.31 -9.06
N VAL A 192 -6.44 -14.46 -10.27
CA VAL A 192 -5.04 -14.91 -10.46
C VAL A 192 -4.12 -13.69 -10.40
N MET A 193 -3.07 -13.78 -9.61
CA MET A 193 -1.97 -12.81 -9.52
C MET A 193 -0.69 -13.49 -10.02
N MET A 194 -0.16 -13.02 -11.14
CA MET A 194 1.13 -13.46 -11.66
C MET A 194 2.22 -12.62 -10.99
N ASP A 195 3.00 -13.24 -10.11
CA ASP A 195 4.13 -12.60 -9.44
C ASP A 195 5.42 -12.90 -10.19
N LEU A 196 5.94 -11.90 -10.90
CA LEU A 196 7.11 -12.05 -11.76
C LEU A 196 8.39 -12.23 -10.94
N GLY A 197 9.30 -13.08 -11.42
CA GLY A 197 10.54 -13.37 -10.70
C GLY A 197 11.42 -12.15 -10.44
N GLY A 198 11.37 -11.13 -11.31
CA GLY A 198 12.23 -9.95 -11.24
C GLY A 198 13.72 -10.27 -11.47
N PRO A 199 14.61 -9.25 -11.45
CA PRO A 199 16.05 -9.45 -11.59
C PRO A 199 16.63 -10.07 -10.31
N LYS A 200 16.49 -11.39 -10.14
CA LYS A 200 17.03 -12.12 -8.99
C LYS A 200 18.47 -12.55 -9.26
N LEU A 201 19.41 -12.00 -8.47
CA LEU A 201 20.73 -12.59 -8.32
C LEU A 201 20.58 -13.89 -7.54
N ARG A 202 20.89 -15.02 -8.16
CA ARG A 202 20.91 -16.33 -7.50
C ARG A 202 22.32 -16.88 -7.52
N THR A 203 22.76 -17.44 -6.41
CA THR A 203 23.97 -18.25 -6.37
C THR A 203 23.73 -19.53 -7.16
N GLY A 204 24.78 -20.07 -7.78
CA GLY A 204 24.76 -21.43 -8.32
C GLY A 204 24.65 -22.46 -7.20
N SER A 205 24.58 -23.73 -7.58
CA SER A 205 24.63 -24.83 -6.62
C SER A 205 25.88 -24.72 -5.75
N MET A 206 25.72 -24.94 -4.44
CA MET A 206 26.88 -25.03 -3.55
C MET A 206 27.71 -26.26 -3.91
N LYS A 207 29.04 -26.14 -3.84
CA LYS A 207 29.91 -27.31 -3.89
C LYS A 207 29.60 -28.22 -2.70
N PRO A 208 29.56 -29.54 -2.88
CA PRO A 208 29.43 -30.47 -1.76
C PRO A 208 30.50 -30.18 -0.71
N GLY A 209 30.09 -30.07 0.56
CA GLY A 209 30.96 -29.80 1.70
C GLY A 209 30.56 -30.65 2.92
N PRO A 210 31.23 -30.46 4.06
CA PRO A 210 30.92 -31.17 5.30
C PRO A 210 29.42 -31.08 5.62
N ARG A 211 28.77 -32.23 5.84
CA ARG A 211 27.34 -32.29 6.15
C ARG A 211 27.12 -31.98 7.63
N VAL A 212 26.06 -31.23 7.93
CA VAL A 212 25.59 -31.05 9.31
C VAL A 212 25.05 -32.37 9.82
N ILE A 213 25.59 -32.86 10.94
CA ILE A 213 25.03 -34.00 11.66
C ILE A 213 24.10 -33.45 12.72
N HIS A 214 22.79 -33.69 12.57
CA HIS A 214 21.82 -33.38 13.61
C HIS A 214 21.86 -34.48 14.68
N ILE A 215 22.62 -34.24 15.76
CA ILE A 215 22.56 -35.06 16.96
C ILE A 215 21.37 -34.59 17.80
N LYS A 216 20.41 -35.49 18.05
CA LYS A 216 19.36 -35.30 19.06
C LYS A 216 19.67 -36.20 20.26
N PRO A 217 19.50 -35.70 21.50
CA PRO A 217 19.65 -36.53 22.70
C PRO A 217 18.59 -37.64 22.76
#